data_AF-A0A527XL63-F1
#
_entry.id   AF-A0A527XL63-F1
#
_cell.length_a   1.000
_cell.length_b   1.000
_cell.length_c   1.000
_cell.angle_alpha   90.00
_cell.angle_beta   90.00
_cell.angle_gamma   90.00
#
_symmetry.space_group_name_H-M   'P 1'
#
loop_
_entity.id
_entity.type
_entity.pdbx_description
1 polymer ?
#
loop_
_entity_poly.entity_id
_entity_poly.type
_entity_poly.pdbx_seq_one_letter_code
_entity_poly.pdbx_strand_id
1 'polypeptide(L)' 'VHRVEPGTVYVLDAHDDHFLRADSAGDMVLVSVFNPPLKGTEKHSLNGEGGSAY' A
#
# COMPACT_ATOMS: atom_id res chain seq x y z
N VAL A 1 9.29 11.14 -3.27
CA VAL A 1 9.62 10.22 -2.15
C VAL A 1 9.14 10.89 -0.88
N HIS A 2 8.28 10.22 -0.11
CA HIS A 2 7.68 10.75 1.11
C HIS A 2 7.91 9.80 2.28
N ARG A 3 8.13 10.33 3.49
CA ARG A 3 8.29 9.52 4.70
C ARG A 3 6.91 9.22 5.27
N VAL A 4 6.66 7.95 5.56
CA VAL A 4 5.45 7.49 6.24
C VAL A 4 5.87 6.99 7.60
N GLU A 5 5.33 7.61 8.64
CA GLU A 5 5.64 7.33 10.05
C GLU A 5 4.36 7.35 10.89
N PRO A 6 4.37 6.88 12.15
CA PRO A 6 3.16 6.80 12.96
C PRO A 6 2.38 8.13 12.99
N GLY A 7 1.10 8.07 12.59
CA GLY A 7 0.23 9.24 12.45
C GLY A 7 0.15 9.83 11.04
N THR A 8 1.00 9.39 10.11
CA THR A 8 0.91 9.79 8.69
C THR A 8 -0.28 9.09 8.02
N VAL A 9 -1.07 9.86 7.28
CA VAL A 9 -2.07 9.34 6.35
C VAL A 9 -1.60 9.68 4.94
N TYR A 10 -1.53 8.68 4.07
CA TYR A 10 -1.28 8.85 2.64
C TYR A 10 -2.48 8.29 1.87
N VAL A 11 -2.80 8.91 0.74
CA VAL A 11 -4.00 8.62 -0.06
C VAL A 11 -3.60 8.48 -1.52
N LEU A 12 -4.21 7.50 -2.21
CA LEU A 12 -4.01 7.22 -3.63
C LEU A 12 -5.32 7.49 -4.37
N ASP A 13 -5.75 8.75 -4.39
CA ASP A 13 -7.04 9.18 -4.93
C ASP A 13 -7.09 9.14 -6.46
N ALA A 14 -5.95 9.32 -7.13
CA ALA A 14 -5.82 9.28 -8.58
C ALA A 14 -5.43 7.90 -9.15
N HIS A 15 -5.39 6.86 -8.31
CA HIS A 15 -4.90 5.51 -8.67
C HIS A 15 -3.45 5.50 -9.19
N ASP A 16 -2.62 6.42 -8.70
CA ASP A 16 -1.21 6.51 -9.10
C ASP A 16 -0.43 5.26 -8.68
N ASP A 17 0.43 4.79 -9.59
CA ASP A 17 1.43 3.78 -9.27
C ASP A 17 2.37 4.30 -8.18
N HIS A 18 2.64 3.48 -7.18
CA HIS A 18 3.53 3.85 -6.09
C HIS A 18 4.33 2.66 -5.58
N PHE A 19 5.49 2.98 -4.99
CA PHE A 19 6.32 2.04 -4.25
C PHE A 19 6.18 2.31 -2.76
N LEU A 20 5.82 1.27 -2.01
CA LEU A 20 5.83 1.30 -0.55
C LEU A 20 6.97 0.43 -0.04
N ARG A 21 7.86 1.01 0.77
CA ARG A 21 9.05 0.33 1.29
C ARG A 21 9.20 0.58 2.79
N ALA A 22 9.27 -0.51 3.56
CA ALA A 22 9.60 -0.45 4.98
C ALA A 22 11.08 -0.09 5.18
N ASP A 23 11.39 0.48 6.35
CA ASP A 23 12.78 0.70 6.76
C ASP A 23 13.47 -0.65 7.02
N SER A 24 14.77 -0.73 6.78
CA SER A 24 15.55 -1.95 7.05
C SER A 24 15.64 -2.31 8.54
N ALA A 25 15.41 -1.34 9.44
CA ALA A 25 15.56 -1.49 10.88
C ALA A 25 14.29 -1.98 11.59
N GLY A 26 13.16 -2.14 10.89
CA GLY A 26 11.93 -2.60 11.54
C GLY A 26 10.72 -2.74 10.63
N ASP A 27 9.65 -3.27 11.21
CA ASP A 27 8.41 -3.55 10.50
C ASP A 27 7.56 -2.29 10.29
N MET A 28 6.83 -2.26 9.19
CA MET A 28 5.78 -1.28 8.92
C MET A 28 4.42 -1.94 9.08
N VAL A 29 3.61 -1.44 10.00
CA VAL A 29 2.23 -1.90 10.23
C VAL A 29 1.27 -0.81 9.79
N LEU A 30 0.35 -1.15 8.90
CA LEU A 30 -0.59 -0.20 8.28
C LEU A 30 -2.03 -0.57 8.60
N VAL A 31 -2.85 0.45 8.81
CA VAL A 31 -4.30 0.34 8.69
C VAL A 31 -4.65 0.86 7.30
N SER A 32 -5.17 -0.02 6.44
CA SER A 32 -5.53 0.30 5.06
C SER A 32 -7.05 0.36 4.90
N VAL A 33 -7.53 1.33 4.12
CA VAL A 33 -8.95 1.51 3.81
C VAL A 33 -9.12 1.49 2.30
N PHE A 34 -10.01 0.63 1.81
CA PHE A 34 -10.28 0.47 0.38
C PHE A 34 -11.71 0.92 0.07
N ASN A 35 -11.87 1.64 -1.04
CA ASN A 35 -13.16 2.08 -1.55
C ASN A 35 -13.18 1.96 -3.09
N PRO A 36 -14.00 1.08 -3.70
CA PRO A 36 -14.92 0.13 -3.04
C PRO A 36 -14.19 -0.90 -2.17
N PRO A 37 -14.88 -1.60 -1.26
CA PRO A 37 -14.25 -2.63 -0.44
C PRO A 37 -13.70 -3.76 -1.32
N LEU A 38 -12.55 -4.32 -0.92
CA LEU A 38 -11.95 -5.47 -1.57
C LEU A 38 -12.95 -6.64 -1.61
N LYS A 39 -13.03 -7.33 -2.75
CA LYS A 39 -13.72 -8.62 -2.85
C LYS A 39 -12.80 -9.71 -2.34
N GLY A 40 -13.32 -10.75 -1.69
CA GLY A 40 -12.51 -11.80 -1.05
C GLY A 40 -11.57 -12.60 -1.97
N THR A 41 -11.65 -12.40 -3.28
CA THR A 41 -10.75 -12.98 -4.28
C THR A 41 -9.55 -12.08 -4.61
N GLU A 42 -9.61 -10.80 -4.24
CA GLU A 42 -8.53 -9.83 -4.40
C GLU A 42 -7.41 -10.17 -3.41
N LYS A 43 -6.20 -10.34 -3.92
CA LYS A 43 -5.01 -10.73 -3.16
C LYS A 43 -3.82 -9.97 -3.70
N HIS A 44 -3.12 -9.30 -2.79
CA HIS A 44 -1.85 -8.67 -3.11
C HIS A 44 -0.86 -9.71 -3.65
N SER A 45 -0.51 -9.59 -4.93
CA SER A 45 0.45 -10.46 -5.59
C SER A 45 1.79 -9.73 -5.71
N LEU A 46 2.83 -10.29 -5.09
CA LEU A 46 4.21 -9.79 -5.21
C LEU A 46 4.95 -10.40 -6.41
N ASN A 47 4.29 -11.29 -7.16
CA ASN A 47 4.89 -12.04 -8.26
C ASN A 47 4.64 -11.41 -9.64
N GLY A 48 3.94 -10.26 -9.70
CA GLY A 48 3.66 -9.53 -10.94
C GLY A 48 4.68 -8.43 -11.23
N GLU A 49 4.79 -8.02 -12.49
CA GLU A 49 5.64 -6.88 -12.91
C GLU A 49 5.01 -5.50 -12.61
N GLY A 50 3.77 -5.47 -12.12
CA GLY A 50 3.03 -4.24 -11.81
C GLY A 50 3.19 -3.75 -10.36
N GLY A 51 2.75 -2.52 -10.10
CA GLY A 51 2.66 -1.94 -8.76
C GLY A 51 1.72 -2.73 -7.83
N SER A 52 1.71 -2.36 -6.54
CA SER A 52 0.85 -2.99 -5.52
C SER A 52 -0.63 -2.91 -5.93
N ALA A 53 -1.15 -4.01 -6.44
CA ALA A 53 -2.55 -4.18 -6.84
C ALA A 53 -3.14 -5.37 -6.09
N TYR A 54 -4.42 -5.27 -5.76
CA TYR A 54 -5.19 -6.26 -5.01
C TYR A 54 -6.14 -7.02 -5.93
#